data_AF-A0A3D9GHR6-F1
#
_entry.id   AF-A0A3D9GHR6-F1
#
_cell.length_a   1.000
_cell.length_b   1.000
_cell.length_c   1.000
_cell.angle_alpha   90.00
_cell.angle_beta   90.00
_cell.angle_gamma   90.00
#
_symmetry.space_group_name_H-M   'P 1'
#
loop_
_entity.id
_entity.type
_entity.pdbx_description
1 polymer ?
#
loop_
_entity_poly.entity_id
_entity_poly.type
_entity_poly.pdbx_seq_one_letter_code
_entity_poly.pdbx_strand_id
1 'polypeptide(L)' 'MKVRKILELSVDLSDPVRETQLAIRAVLATLQTQEEQVFMLRKIKEDIEIALKGADTHEQPVPDTGRVQEDQ' A
#
# COMPACT_ATOMS: atom_id res chain seq x y z
N MET A 1 -3.35 11.55 -33.42
CA MET A 1 -4.22 11.40 -32.23
C MET A 1 -3.43 10.75 -31.11
N LYS A 2 -3.42 11.30 -29.89
CA LYS A 2 -2.84 10.66 -28.71
C LYS A 2 -3.99 10.32 -27.75
N VAL A 3 -4.15 9.04 -27.42
CA VAL A 3 -5.17 8.58 -26.47
C VAL A 3 -4.47 8.35 -25.12
N ARG A 4 -4.92 9.05 -24.08
CA ARG A 4 -4.46 8.87 -22.69
C ARG A 4 -5.56 8.10 -21.96
N LYS A 5 -5.39 6.80 -21.74
CA LYS A 5 -6.30 6.02 -20.88
C LYS A 5 -5.85 6.22 -19.43
N ILE A 6 -6.73 6.77 -18.60
CA ILE A 6 -6.58 6.77 -17.15
C ILE A 6 -7.34 5.54 -16.65
N LEU A 7 -6.65 4.65 -15.96
CA LEU A 7 -7.30 3.57 -15.21
C LEU A 7 -7.74 4.16 -13.87
N GLU A 8 -9.04 4.21 -13.64
CA GLU A 8 -9.61 4.58 -12.36
C GLU A 8 -9.94 3.32 -11.57
N LEU A 9 -9.43 3.24 -10.34
CA LEU A 9 -9.72 2.15 -9.41
C LEU A 9 -10.61 2.73 -8.30
N SER A 10 -11.88 2.38 -8.32
CA SER A 10 -12.82 2.69 -7.23
C SER A 10 -12.88 1.51 -6.29
N VAL A 11 -12.67 1.74 -4.99
CA VAL A 11 -12.70 0.70 -3.95
C VAL A 11 -13.90 0.98 -3.03
N ASP A 12 -14.78 -0.01 -2.89
CA ASP A 12 -15.86 0.06 -1.90
C ASP A 12 -15.31 -0.31 -0.51
N LEU A 13 -15.42 0.62 0.43
CA LEU A 13 -14.95 0.42 1.80
C LEU A 13 -16.02 -0.16 2.74
N SER A 14 -17.21 -0.50 2.24
CA SER A 14 -18.23 -1.19 3.02
C SER A 14 -17.83 -2.62 3.41
N ASP A 15 -17.05 -3.29 2.54
CA ASP A 15 -16.43 -4.59 2.81
C ASP A 15 -14.98 -4.59 2.26
N PRO A 16 -14.05 -3.92 2.97
CA PRO A 16 -12.69 -3.69 2.47
C PRO A 16 -11.89 -4.99 2.38
N VAL A 17 -12.23 -6.00 3.20
CA VAL A 17 -11.57 -7.30 3.17
C VAL A 17 -11.90 -8.02 1.87
N ARG A 18 -13.18 -8.08 1.51
CA ARG A 18 -13.62 -8.71 0.25
C ARG A 18 -13.09 -7.96 -0.96
N GLU A 19 -13.18 -6.64 -0.98
CA GLU A 19 -12.67 -5.84 -2.10
C GLU A 19 -11.16 -6.02 -2.30
N THR A 20 -10.39 -6.04 -1.20
CA THR A 20 -8.95 -6.31 -1.26
C THR A 20 -8.67 -7.70 -1.82
N GLN A 21 -9.41 -8.73 -1.39
CA GLN A 21 -9.26 -10.10 -1.93
C GLN A 21 -9.56 -10.16 -3.44
N LEU A 22 -10.62 -9.48 -3.89
CA LEU A 22 -10.99 -9.42 -5.31
C LEU A 22 -9.92 -8.69 -6.13
N ALA A 23 -9.40 -7.57 -5.64
CA ALA A 23 -8.33 -6.82 -6.29
C ALA A 23 -7.05 -7.66 -6.43
N ILE A 24 -6.62 -8.34 -5.36
CA ILE A 24 -5.45 -9.24 -5.41
C ILE A 24 -5.68 -10.35 -6.44
N ARG A 25 -6.84 -11.01 -6.43
CA ARG A 25 -7.16 -12.05 -7.42
C ARG A 25 -7.14 -11.53 -8.85
N ALA A 26 -7.66 -10.33 -9.10
CA ALA A 26 -7.65 -9.70 -10.42
C ALA A 26 -6.21 -9.44 -10.89
N VAL A 27 -5.33 -8.94 -10.02
CA VAL A 27 -3.91 -8.76 -10.34
C VAL A 27 -3.24 -10.09 -10.64
N LEU A 28 -3.42 -11.12 -9.80
CA LEU A 28 -2.82 -12.44 -10.03
C LEU A 28 -3.27 -13.08 -11.34
N ALA A 29 -4.52 -12.86 -11.76
CA ALA A 29 -5.04 -13.36 -13.02
C ALA A 29 -4.38 -12.74 -14.27
N THR A 30 -3.69 -11.59 -14.12
CA THR A 30 -2.93 -10.97 -15.21
C THR A 30 -1.52 -11.53 -15.38
N LEU A 31 -1.05 -12.33 -14.42
CA LEU A 31 0.29 -12.91 -14.43
C LEU A 31 0.28 -14.26 -15.16
N GLN A 32 1.35 -14.53 -15.91
CA GLN A 32 1.39 -15.65 -16.85
C GLN A 32 1.79 -16.97 -16.18
N THR A 33 2.56 -16.89 -15.10
CA THR A 33 3.11 -18.05 -14.43
C THR A 33 2.74 -18.09 -12.95
N GLN A 34 2.70 -19.31 -12.39
CA GLN A 34 2.52 -19.50 -10.96
C GLN A 34 3.66 -18.89 -10.13
N GLU A 35 4.87 -18.87 -10.68
CA GLU A 35 6.03 -18.28 -10.01
C GLU A 35 5.88 -16.76 -9.84
N GLU A 36 5.43 -16.06 -10.90
CA GLU A 36 5.11 -14.63 -10.84
C GLU A 36 4.01 -14.34 -9.82
N GLN A 37 2.97 -15.18 -9.76
CA GLN A 37 1.88 -15.04 -8.78
C GLN A 37 2.38 -15.19 -7.35
N VAL A 38 3.22 -16.19 -7.08
CA VAL A 38 3.83 -16.41 -5.75
C VAL A 38 4.76 -15.27 -5.38
N PHE A 39 5.57 -14.79 -6.33
CA PHE A 39 6.44 -13.64 -6.12
C PHE A 39 5.64 -12.37 -5.76
N MET A 40 4.56 -12.10 -6.49
CA MET A 40 3.69 -10.95 -6.22
C MET A 40 3.06 -11.03 -4.82
N LEU A 41 2.54 -12.19 -4.42
CA LEU A 41 1.97 -12.40 -3.08
C LEU A 41 3.00 -12.19 -1.97
N ARG A 42 4.25 -12.64 -2.17
CA ARG A 42 5.33 -12.38 -1.22
C ARG A 42 5.63 -10.90 -1.09
N LYS A 43 5.67 -10.15 -2.21
CA LYS A 43 5.88 -8.70 -2.19
C LYS A 43 4.78 -7.95 -1.47
N ILE A 44 3.51 -8.28 -1.74
CA ILE A 44 2.37 -7.72 -0.99
C ILE A 44 2.53 -7.97 0.52
N LYS A 45 2.91 -9.19 0.91
CA LYS A 45 3.14 -9.53 2.31
C LYS A 45 4.27 -8.71 2.93
N GLU A 46 5.41 -8.59 2.25
CA GLU A 46 6.54 -7.78 2.70
C GLU A 46 6.14 -6.30 2.90
N ASP A 47 5.42 -5.72 1.95
CA ASP A 47 4.97 -4.33 2.02
C ASP A 47 4.00 -4.10 3.20
N ILE A 48 3.09 -5.05 3.45
CA ILE A 48 2.19 -5.02 4.61
C ILE A 48 2.98 -5.11 5.91
N GLU A 49 3.95 -6.03 6.00
CA GLU A 49 4.79 -6.15 7.20
C GLU A 49 5.61 -4.88 7.47
N ILE A 50 6.12 -4.22 6.43
CA ILE A 50 6.82 -2.94 6.54
C ILE A 50 5.86 -1.84 7.02
N ALA A 51 4.67 -1.74 6.43
CA ALA A 51 3.67 -0.77 6.81
C ALA A 51 3.24 -0.93 8.27
N LEU A 52 3.04 -2.16 8.73
CA LEU A 52 2.69 -2.47 10.12
C LEU A 52 3.83 -2.15 11.09
N LYS A 53 5.09 -2.46 10.75
CA LYS A 53 6.25 -2.06 11.54
C LYS A 53 6.40 -0.53 11.65
N GLY A 54 6.06 0.19 10.59
CA GLY A 54 6.00 1.66 10.59
C GLY A 54 4.82 2.20 11.41
N ALA A 55 3.70 1.49 11.44
CA ALA A 55 2.55 1.85 12.26
C ALA A 55 2.86 1.76 13.77
N ASP A 56 3.62 0.75 14.20
CA ASP A 56 4.09 0.64 15.60
C ASP A 56 5.00 1.82 16.01
N THR A 57 5.67 2.48 15.06
CA THR A 57 6.49 3.68 15.34
C THR A 57 5.70 4.98 15.42
N HIS A 58 4.43 5.00 14.98
CA HIS A 58 3.57 6.19 15.01
C HIS A 58 2.85 6.42 16.36
N GLU A 59 2.96 5.50 17.33
CA GLU A 59 2.52 5.73 18.71
C GLU A 59 3.55 6.48 19.57
N GLN A 60 4.73 6.80 19.02
CA GLN A 60 5.65 7.72 19.69
C GLN A 60 5.33 9.16 19.29
N PRO A 61 5.16 10.08 20.26
CA PRO A 61 4.91 11.47 19.95
C PRO A 61 6.07 11.98 19.09
N VAL A 62 5.74 12.45 17.89
CA VAL A 62 6.69 13.12 16.99
C VAL A 62 7.35 14.23 17.82
N PRO A 63 8.68 14.21 18.04
CA PRO A 63 9.33 15.30 18.73
C PRO A 63 9.11 16.56 17.90
N ASP A 64 8.51 17.57 18.50
CA ASP A 64 8.41 18.91 17.95
C ASP A 64 9.84 19.41 17.70
N THR A 65 10.38 19.18 16.50
CA THR A 65 11.67 19.72 16.07
C THR A 65 11.53 21.16 15.57
N GLY A 66 10.34 21.76 15.72
CA GLY A 66 10.05 23.15 15.40
C GLY A 66 10.12 24.08 16.61
N ARG A 67 11.31 24.27 17.20
CA ARG A 67 11.69 25.48 17.98
C ARG A 67 13.17 25.41 18.36
N VAL A 68 14.04 25.65 17.38
CA VAL A 68 15.32 26.31 17.70
C VAL A 68 14.96 27.77 17.93
N GLN A 69 14.68 28.10 19.18
CA GLN A 69 14.64 29.47 19.65
C GLN A 69 16.09 29.90 19.82
N GLU A 70 16.68 30.46 18.77
CA GLU A 70 17.81 31.37 18.95
C GLU A 70 17.26 32.61 19.64
N ASP A 71 17.45 32.70 20.95
CA ASP A 71 17.40 33.97 21.68
C ASP A 71 18.55 33.98 22.71
N GLN A 72 19.56 34.77 22.34
CA GLN A 72 20.50 35.57 23.16
C GLN A 72 21.49 34.88 24.10
#